data_AF-A0A1T2KYG4-F1
#
_entry.id   AF-A0A1T2KYG4-F1
#
_cell.length_a   1.000
_cell.length_b   1.000
_cell.length_c   1.000
_cell.angle_alpha   90.00
_cell.angle_beta   90.00
_cell.angle_gamma   90.00
#
_symmetry.space_group_name_H-M   'P 1'
#
loop_
_entity.id
_entity.type
_entity.pdbx_description
1 polymer ?
#
loop_
_entity_poly.entity_id
_entity_poly.type
_entity_poly.pdbx_seq_one_letter_code
_entity_poly.pdbx_strand_id
1 'polypeptide(L)'
;MNATYLKQALLLLTLLLPLGTARAEVIVFVHGYLGSAHSWTTSGITAELNKAGWAHVGLPANGDQPKADKSFYTVELPSLAPVTMQAGWLKSIVDEITLKNPEQNLTLVGHSAGGVVSRLMLIQYGEGQVK
;
A
#
# COMPACT_ATOMS: atom_id res chain seq x y z
N MET A 1 4.68 15.65 49.76
CA MET A 1 4.88 14.60 48.73
C MET A 1 6.37 14.57 48.39
N ASN A 2 7.06 13.45 48.61
CA ASN A 2 8.52 13.36 48.43
C ASN A 2 8.88 13.41 46.93
N ALA A 3 9.83 14.26 46.55
CA ALA A 3 10.23 14.47 45.14
C ALA A 3 10.63 13.18 44.41
N THR A 4 11.11 12.17 45.15
CA THR A 4 11.44 10.84 44.64
C THR A 4 10.22 10.09 44.10
N TYR A 5 9.09 10.12 44.81
CA TYR A 5 7.86 9.44 44.37
C TYR A 5 7.23 10.13 43.15
N LEU A 6 7.37 11.46 43.06
CA LEU A 6 6.91 12.21 41.89
C LEU A 6 7.70 11.83 40.63
N LYS A 7 9.03 11.65 40.75
CA LYS A 7 9.87 11.17 39.65
C LYS A 7 9.55 9.73 39.24
N GLN A 8 9.32 8.83 40.20
CA GLN A 8 8.95 7.44 39.92
C GLN A 8 7.57 7.32 39.26
N ALA A 9 6.59 8.09 39.73
CA ALA A 9 5.26 8.15 39.13
C ALA A 9 5.31 8.69 37.69
N LEU A 10 6.13 9.71 37.43
CA LEU A 10 6.29 10.27 36.09
C LEU A 10 6.96 9.27 35.12
N LEU A 11 7.95 8.50 35.60
CA LEU A 11 8.63 7.47 34.82
C LEU A 11 7.69 6.31 34.45
N LEU A 12 6.87 5.85 35.41
CA LEU A 12 5.85 4.82 35.14
C LEU A 12 4.79 5.32 34.15
N LEU A 13 4.38 6.59 34.26
CA LEU A 13 3.40 7.19 33.37
C LEU A 13 3.91 7.28 31.93
N THR A 14 5.21 7.55 31.72
CA THR A 14 5.82 7.55 30.39
C THR A 14 5.91 6.16 29.75
N LEU A 15 6.00 5.09 30.55
CA LEU A 15 6.05 3.71 30.07
C LEU A 15 4.66 3.17 29.67
N LEU A 16 3.59 3.78 30.19
CA LEU A 16 2.19 3.43 29.92
C LEU A 16 1.59 4.21 28.77
N LEU A 17 2.31 5.19 28.20
CA LEU A 17 1.87 5.87 26.99
C LEU A 17 1.89 4.86 25.83
N PRO A 18 0.75 4.64 25.14
CA PRO A 18 0.75 3.81 23.95
C PRO A 18 1.69 4.45 22.94
N LEU A 19 2.80 3.76 22.64
CA LEU A 19 3.60 4.05 21.47
C LEU A 19 2.67 3.91 20.27
N GLY A 20 2.24 5.04 19.72
CA GLY A 20 1.49 5.04 18.46
C GLY A 20 2.32 4.28 17.44
N THR A 21 1.84 3.11 17.03
CA THR A 21 2.47 2.38 15.94
C THR A 21 2.20 3.23 14.70
N ALA A 22 3.24 3.89 14.19
CA ALA A 22 3.21 4.39 12.82
C ALA A 22 2.94 3.15 11.95
N ARG A 23 1.69 2.97 11.55
CA ARG A 23 1.31 1.84 10.71
C ARG A 23 1.86 2.15 9.35
N ALA A 24 2.79 1.33 8.90
CA ALA A 24 3.28 1.49 7.56
C ALA A 24 2.14 1.18 6.56
N GLU A 25 1.98 2.05 5.57
CA GLU A 25 0.86 2.05 4.63
C GLU A 25 1.35 1.75 3.21
N VAL A 26 0.66 0.84 2.52
CA VAL A 26 0.93 0.51 1.12
C VAL A 26 -0.25 0.90 0.24
N ILE A 27 -0.01 1.65 -0.82
CA ILE A 27 -0.99 1.90 -1.90
C ILE A 27 -0.56 1.14 -3.16
N VAL A 28 -1.51 0.48 -3.81
CA VAL A 28 -1.28 -0.15 -5.12
C VAL A 28 -2.25 0.44 -6.12
N PHE A 29 -1.71 1.15 -7.11
CA PHE A 29 -2.46 1.79 -8.17
C PHE A 29 -2.66 0.84 -9.36
N VAL A 30 -3.92 0.68 -9.79
CA VAL A 30 -4.32 -0.19 -10.90
C VAL A 30 -4.95 0.66 -11.99
N HIS A 31 -4.28 0.76 -13.15
CA HIS A 31 -4.77 1.57 -14.26
C HIS A 31 -6.02 0.96 -14.92
N GLY A 32 -6.70 1.78 -15.73
CA GLY A 32 -7.89 1.38 -16.49
C GLY A 32 -7.58 0.83 -17.88
N TYR A 33 -8.65 0.60 -18.65
CA TYR A 33 -8.58 0.21 -20.06
C TYR A 33 -7.75 1.21 -20.87
N LEU A 34 -6.84 0.72 -21.72
CA LEU A 34 -5.84 1.50 -22.48
C LEU A 34 -4.90 2.37 -21.63
N GLY A 35 -4.91 2.24 -20.31
CA GLY A 35 -3.94 2.85 -19.41
C GLY A 35 -2.68 2.01 -19.26
N SER A 36 -1.75 2.55 -18.48
CA SER A 36 -0.51 1.90 -18.04
C SER A 36 -0.12 2.42 -16.64
N ALA A 37 0.92 1.86 -16.04
CA ALA A 37 1.52 2.41 -14.83
C ALA A 37 1.93 3.89 -15.01
N HIS A 38 2.36 4.28 -16.22
CA HIS A 38 2.75 5.65 -16.54
C HIS A 38 1.59 6.66 -16.43
N SER A 39 0.34 6.22 -16.56
CA SER A 39 -0.84 7.10 -16.44
C SER A 39 -0.88 7.85 -15.10
N TRP A 40 -0.35 7.26 -14.03
CA TRP A 40 -0.27 7.88 -12.70
C TRP A 40 0.83 8.94 -12.59
N THR A 41 1.91 8.77 -13.36
CA THR A 41 2.96 9.79 -13.50
C THR A 41 2.45 10.96 -14.32
N THR A 42 1.83 10.70 -15.47
CA THR A 42 1.27 11.75 -16.34
C THR A 42 0.18 12.56 -15.65
N SER A 43 -0.63 11.96 -14.78
CA SER A 43 -1.69 12.67 -14.04
C SER A 43 -1.17 13.55 -12.89
N GLY A 44 0.09 13.39 -12.49
CA GLY A 44 0.70 14.10 -11.37
C GLY A 44 0.45 13.48 -9.98
N ILE A 45 -0.35 12.41 -9.87
CA ILE A 45 -0.66 11.77 -8.58
C ILE A 45 0.61 11.29 -7.87
N THR A 46 1.55 10.70 -8.61
CA THR A 46 2.84 10.25 -8.04
C THR A 46 3.66 11.42 -7.47
N ALA A 47 3.63 12.59 -8.10
CA ALA A 47 4.33 13.78 -7.63
C ALA A 47 3.72 14.32 -6.33
N GLU A 48 2.39 14.34 -6.22
CA GLU A 48 1.71 14.77 -4.99
C GLU A 48 1.93 13.78 -3.83
N LEU A 49 1.95 12.47 -4.10
CA LEU A 49 2.29 11.47 -3.10
C LEU A 49 3.73 11.61 -2.60
N ASN A 50 4.68 11.82 -3.51
CA ASN A 50 6.07 12.07 -3.14
C ASN A 50 6.21 13.32 -2.26
N LYS A 51 5.51 14.43 -2.60
CA LYS A 51 5.47 15.63 -1.75
C LYS A 51 4.87 15.36 -0.37
N ALA A 52 3.90 14.45 -0.29
CA ALA A 52 3.28 14.01 0.96
C ALA A 52 4.09 12.96 1.74
N GLY A 53 5.32 12.65 1.29
CA GLY A 53 6.24 11.74 1.98
C GLY A 53 6.03 10.26 1.68
N TRP A 54 5.25 9.92 0.64
CA TRP A 54 5.16 8.53 0.17
C TRP A 54 6.29 8.20 -0.80
N ALA A 55 6.86 7.00 -0.69
CA ALA A 55 7.89 6.52 -1.59
C ALA A 55 7.30 5.68 -2.74
N HIS A 56 7.63 6.00 -3.99
CA HIS A 56 7.33 5.13 -5.13
C HIS A 56 8.26 3.93 -5.13
N VAL A 57 7.70 2.74 -4.93
CA VAL A 57 8.43 1.48 -5.02
C VAL A 57 8.13 0.83 -6.36
N GLY A 58 9.15 0.72 -7.23
CA GLY A 58 9.02 0.13 -8.55
C GLY A 58 8.75 -1.39 -8.50
N LEU A 59 8.25 -1.96 -9.60
CA LEU A 59 8.11 -3.41 -9.79
C LEU A 59 8.99 -3.87 -10.97
N PRO A 60 9.80 -4.95 -10.81
CA PRO A 60 10.12 -5.58 -9.54
C PRO A 60 10.88 -4.60 -8.62
N ALA A 61 10.58 -4.66 -7.32
CA ALA A 61 11.29 -3.85 -6.34
C ALA A 61 12.72 -4.42 -6.21
N ASN A 62 13.69 -3.81 -6.88
CA ASN A 62 15.11 -4.18 -6.77
C ASN A 62 15.62 -3.96 -5.33
N GLY A 63 16.65 -4.71 -4.94
CA GLY A 63 17.02 -5.00 -3.53
C GLY A 63 17.30 -3.83 -2.58
N ASP A 64 17.47 -2.60 -3.08
CA ASP A 64 17.75 -1.41 -2.26
C ASP A 64 16.59 -0.39 -2.29
N GLN A 65 15.36 -0.87 -2.17
CA GLN A 65 14.21 0.02 -1.99
C GLN A 65 14.18 0.49 -0.52
N PRO A 66 14.10 1.79 -0.26
CA PRO A 66 14.08 2.29 1.10
C PRO A 66 12.86 1.71 1.83
N LYS A 67 13.08 1.14 3.01
CA LYS A 67 11.98 0.88 3.94
C LYS A 67 11.35 2.24 4.25
N ALA A 68 10.18 2.47 3.66
CA ALA A 68 9.39 3.66 3.89
C ALA A 68 8.14 3.28 4.68
N ASP A 69 7.79 4.10 5.66
CA ASP A 69 6.54 3.97 6.40
C ASP A 69 5.32 4.20 5.49
N LYS A 70 5.51 4.86 4.35
CA LYS A 70 4.46 5.08 3.35
C LYS A 70 5.02 4.75 1.98
N SER A 71 4.47 3.73 1.34
CA SER A 71 4.91 3.29 0.03
C SER A 71 3.76 3.18 -0.95
N PHE A 72 4.03 3.42 -2.23
CA PHE A 72 3.06 3.16 -3.28
C PHE A 72 3.69 2.47 -4.48
N TYR A 73 2.88 1.67 -5.15
CA TYR A 73 3.23 0.89 -6.33
C TYR A 73 2.28 1.27 -7.46
N THR A 74 2.78 1.28 -8.69
CA THR A 74 1.97 1.44 -9.90
C THR A 74 2.07 0.15 -10.70
N VAL A 75 0.94 -0.53 -10.87
CA VAL A 75 0.89 -1.83 -11.54
C VAL A 75 0.76 -1.64 -13.04
N GLU A 76 1.51 -2.42 -13.81
CA GLU A 76 1.33 -2.55 -15.27
C GLU A 76 0.54 -3.84 -15.55
N LEU A 77 -0.62 -3.73 -16.19
CA LEU A 77 -1.47 -4.84 -16.60
C LEU A 77 -1.73 -4.79 -18.11
N PRO A 78 -1.96 -5.94 -18.76
CA PRO A 78 -2.31 -6.00 -20.18
C PRO A 78 -3.74 -5.48 -20.36
N SER A 79 -3.88 -4.18 -20.60
CA SER A 79 -5.20 -3.53 -20.57
C SER A 79 -6.22 -4.10 -21.57
N LEU A 80 -5.75 -4.81 -22.61
CA LEU A 80 -6.56 -5.50 -23.62
C LEU A 80 -6.88 -6.97 -23.29
N ALA A 81 -6.26 -7.56 -22.28
CA ALA A 81 -6.54 -8.95 -21.90
C ALA A 81 -7.90 -9.08 -21.20
N PRO A 82 -8.50 -10.29 -21.15
CA PRO A 82 -9.72 -10.52 -20.36
C PRO A 82 -9.54 -10.10 -18.89
N VAL A 83 -10.60 -9.52 -18.30
CA VAL A 83 -10.59 -9.00 -16.92
C VAL A 83 -10.21 -10.07 -15.90
N THR A 84 -10.60 -11.33 -16.13
CA THR A 84 -10.22 -12.48 -15.28
C THR A 84 -8.72 -12.73 -15.29
N MET A 85 -8.07 -12.62 -16.45
CA MET A 85 -6.61 -12.76 -16.58
C MET A 85 -5.90 -11.59 -15.90
N GLN A 86 -6.38 -10.36 -16.09
CA GLN A 86 -5.85 -9.19 -15.40
C GLN A 86 -5.96 -9.33 -13.87
N ALA A 87 -7.07 -9.87 -13.35
CA ALA A 87 -7.25 -10.12 -11.93
C ALA A 87 -6.27 -11.17 -11.38
N GLY A 88 -6.02 -12.25 -12.14
CA GLY A 88 -5.02 -13.25 -11.78
C GLY A 88 -3.59 -12.67 -11.72
N TRP A 89 -3.22 -11.82 -12.68
CA TRP A 89 -1.92 -11.15 -12.66
C TRP A 89 -1.79 -10.14 -11.53
N LEU A 90 -2.86 -9.36 -11.27
CA LEU A 90 -2.90 -8.45 -10.13
C LEU A 90 -2.72 -9.21 -8.81
N LYS A 91 -3.31 -10.40 -8.64
CA LYS A 91 -3.11 -11.24 -7.45
C LYS A 91 -1.63 -11.59 -7.25
N SER A 92 -0.94 -12.06 -8.29
CA SER A 92 0.49 -12.39 -8.18
C SER A 92 1.34 -11.19 -7.78
N ILE A 93 1.02 -9.99 -8.30
CA ILE A 93 1.72 -8.75 -7.95
C ILE A 93 1.42 -8.34 -6.51
N VAL A 94 0.16 -8.39 -6.08
CA VAL A 94 -0.25 -8.08 -4.70
C VAL A 94 0.40 -9.05 -3.71
N ASP A 95 0.56 -10.33 -4.07
CA ASP A 95 1.27 -11.31 -3.24
C ASP A 95 2.74 -10.96 -3.06
N GLU A 96 3.42 -10.55 -4.15
CA GLU A 96 4.82 -10.11 -4.08
C GLU A 96 4.95 -8.87 -3.16
N ILE A 97 4.04 -7.90 -3.30
CA ILE A 97 4.04 -6.70 -2.47
C ILE A 97 3.74 -7.05 -1.00
N THR A 98 2.80 -7.95 -0.75
CA THR A 98 2.42 -8.38 0.61
C THR A 98 3.58 -9.12 1.28
N LEU A 99 4.29 -10.00 0.56
CA LEU A 99 5.48 -10.69 1.09
C LEU A 99 6.59 -9.71 1.49
N LYS A 100 6.72 -8.58 0.78
CA LYS A 100 7.69 -7.53 1.11
C LYS A 100 7.22 -6.61 2.25
N ASN A 101 5.92 -6.60 2.55
CA ASN A 101 5.28 -5.71 3.52
C ASN A 101 4.34 -6.50 4.47
N PRO A 102 4.81 -7.54 5.17
CA PRO A 102 3.96 -8.54 5.84
C PRO A 102 3.06 -8.00 6.97
N GLU A 103 3.37 -6.82 7.50
CA GLU A 103 2.65 -6.19 8.61
C GLU A 103 1.87 -4.93 8.19
N GLN A 104 1.84 -4.61 6.90
CA GLN A 104 1.27 -3.37 6.39
C GLN A 104 -0.10 -3.60 5.76
N ASN A 105 -1.04 -2.69 6.03
CA ASN A 105 -2.32 -2.69 5.33
C ASN A 105 -2.11 -2.20 3.89
N LEU A 106 -2.57 -3.01 2.93
CA LEU A 106 -2.50 -2.70 1.51
C LEU A 106 -3.84 -2.13 1.03
N THR A 107 -3.79 -0.97 0.39
CA THR A 107 -4.95 -0.30 -0.22
C THR A 107 -4.86 -0.39 -1.74
N LEU A 108 -5.90 -0.92 -2.39
CA LEU A 108 -6.02 -0.93 -3.85
C LEU A 108 -6.73 0.35 -4.32
N VAL A 109 -6.12 1.06 -5.28
CA VAL A 109 -6.73 2.22 -5.93
C VAL A 109 -6.84 1.94 -7.43
N GLY A 110 -8.05 1.59 -7.86
CA GLY A 110 -8.34 1.27 -9.26
C GLY A 110 -8.99 2.45 -10.00
N HIS A 111 -8.48 2.78 -11.18
CA HIS A 111 -9.10 3.76 -12.08
C HIS A 111 -9.95 3.06 -13.15
N SER A 112 -11.22 3.46 -13.31
CA SER A 112 -12.13 2.90 -14.33
C SER A 112 -12.14 1.36 -14.29
N ALA A 113 -11.80 0.68 -15.40
CA ALA A 113 -11.70 -0.78 -15.47
C ALA A 113 -10.73 -1.39 -14.43
N GLY A 114 -9.72 -0.64 -13.98
CA GLY A 114 -8.81 -1.07 -12.93
C GLY A 114 -9.53 -1.34 -11.60
N GLY A 115 -10.58 -0.57 -11.28
CA GLY A 115 -11.40 -0.84 -10.10
C GLY A 115 -12.19 -2.15 -10.21
N VAL A 116 -12.67 -2.47 -11.41
CA VAL A 116 -13.33 -3.76 -11.69
C VAL A 116 -12.35 -4.92 -11.56
N VAL A 117 -11.14 -4.78 -12.11
CA VAL A 117 -10.06 -5.78 -11.97
C VAL A 117 -9.70 -5.98 -10.49
N SER A 118 -9.50 -4.90 -9.73
CA SER A 118 -9.21 -4.98 -8.28
C SER A 118 -10.32 -5.69 -7.52
N ARG A 119 -11.59 -5.34 -7.77
CA ARG A 119 -12.72 -5.98 -7.10
C ARG A 119 -12.82 -7.46 -7.47
N LEU A 120 -12.63 -7.80 -8.73
CA LEU A 120 -12.67 -9.19 -9.19
C LEU A 120 -11.56 -10.02 -8.55
N MET A 121 -10.34 -9.48 -8.44
CA MET A 121 -9.24 -10.13 -7.73
C MET A 121 -9.62 -10.43 -6.28
N LEU A 122 -10.20 -9.47 -5.55
CA LEU A 122 -10.62 -9.68 -4.16
C LEU A 122 -11.75 -10.70 -4.04
N ILE A 123 -12.68 -10.74 -5.00
CA ILE A 123 -13.76 -11.74 -5.03
C ILE A 123 -13.21 -13.14 -5.29
N GLN A 124 -12.27 -13.28 -6.23
CA GLN A 124 -11.74 -14.59 -6.63
C GLN A 124 -10.71 -15.14 -5.65
N TYR A 125 -9.94 -14.27 -5.00
CA TYR A 125 -8.75 -14.65 -4.25
C TYR A 125 -8.65 -14.09 -2.82
N GLY A 126 -9.58 -13.23 -2.40
CA GLY A 126 -9.61 -12.71 -1.03
C GLY A 126 -10.34 -13.64 -0.07
N GLU A 127 -10.07 -13.51 1.24
CA GLU A 127 -10.63 -14.37 2.30
C GLU A 127 -12.12 -14.12 2.64
N GLY A 128 -12.85 -13.41 1.78
CA GLY A 128 -14.30 -13.16 1.93
C GLY A 128 -14.65 -11.89 2.72
N GLN A 129 -15.77 -11.27 2.32
CA GLN A 129 -16.26 -9.92 2.69
C GLN A 129 -15.37 -8.77 2.20
N VAL A 130 -15.45 -8.54 0.89
CA VAL A 130 -14.90 -7.33 0.27
C VAL A 130 -15.91 -6.20 0.49
N LYS A 131 -15.60 -5.23 1.37
CA LYS A 131 -16.41 -4.00 1.52
C LYS A 131 -16.24 -3.07 0.32
#